data_AF-A0A923LTL4-F1
#
_entry.id   AF-A0A923LTL4-F1
#
_cell.length_a   1.000
_cell.length_b   1.000
_cell.length_c   1.000
_cell.angle_alpha   90.00
_cell.angle_beta   90.00
_cell.angle_gamma   90.00
#
_symmetry.space_group_name_H-M   'P 1'
#
loop_
_entity.id
_entity.type
_entity.pdbx_description
1 polymer ?
#
loop_
_entity_poly.entity_id
_entity_poly.type
_entity_poly.pdbx_seq_one_letter_code
_entity_poly.pdbx_strand_id
1 'polypeptide(L)'
;GGNGTGLSFYIKYAEESTEDNPVVIAKGVDENGKEFEEKSNINDINLRNASYVEMSALEAYYNVDKGNSLSYFPQETGCMGLNDRCDLISSFEKVIQDMNKLGRYDLQMFYMRNMNTYLNASSKHK
;
A
#
# COMPACT_ATOMS: atom_id res chain seq x y z
N GLY A 1 5.08 5.71 -7.64
CA GLY A 1 4.77 4.30 -7.36
C GLY A 1 4.66 3.57 -8.67
N GLY A 2 4.90 2.25 -8.64
CA GLY A 2 4.73 1.36 -9.78
C GLY A 2 5.03 -0.07 -9.34
N ASN A 3 4.30 -1.04 -9.87
CA ASN A 3 4.40 -2.46 -9.46
C ASN A 3 4.85 -3.40 -10.59
N GLY A 4 5.15 -2.88 -11.78
CA GLY A 4 5.65 -3.67 -12.90
C GLY A 4 4.57 -4.21 -13.84
N THR A 5 3.28 -3.88 -13.63
CA THR A 5 2.18 -4.21 -14.56
C THR A 5 2.06 -3.23 -15.73
N GLY A 6 2.73 -2.08 -15.66
CA GLY A 6 2.50 -0.93 -16.53
C GLY A 6 1.88 0.26 -15.77
N LEU A 7 1.27 0.00 -14.61
CA LEU A 7 0.79 1.04 -13.70
C LEU A 7 1.97 1.85 -13.14
N SER A 8 1.95 3.17 -13.39
CA SER A 8 2.96 4.11 -12.93
C SER A 8 2.33 5.45 -12.58
N PHE A 9 2.65 6.00 -11.42
CA PHE A 9 2.04 7.24 -10.93
C PHE A 9 2.93 7.97 -9.93
N TYR A 10 2.63 9.24 -9.72
CA TYR A 10 3.16 10.01 -8.59
C TYR A 10 2.01 10.42 -7.67
N ILE A 11 2.34 10.67 -6.40
CA ILE A 11 1.39 11.10 -5.37
C ILE A 11 1.82 12.49 -4.92
N LYS A 12 0.86 13.40 -4.80
CA LYS A 12 1.06 14.72 -4.20
C LYS A 12 -0.08 15.02 -3.24
N TYR A 13 0.16 15.92 -2.29
CA TYR A 13 -0.90 16.44 -1.45
C TYR A 13 -1.86 17.30 -2.28
N ALA A 14 -3.15 17.18 -1.99
CA ALA A 14 -4.16 18.09 -2.50
C ALA A 14 -4.03 19.45 -1.79
N GLU A 15 -4.51 20.53 -2.42
CA GLU A 15 -4.40 21.88 -1.84
C GLU A 15 -5.18 22.01 -0.54
N GLU A 16 -6.29 21.28 -0.42
CA GLU A 16 -7.12 21.24 0.78
C GLU A 16 -6.61 20.29 1.87
N SER A 17 -5.48 19.61 1.65
CA SER A 17 -4.95 18.64 2.60
C SER A 17 -4.50 19.31 3.89
N THR A 18 -4.90 18.76 5.03
CA THR A 18 -4.45 19.19 6.36
C THR A 18 -3.86 18.01 7.13
N GLU A 19 -3.29 18.26 8.31
CA GLU A 19 -2.81 17.19 9.20
C GLU A 19 -3.95 16.30 9.69
N ASP A 20 -5.10 16.89 10.03
CA ASP A 20 -6.29 16.17 10.49
C ASP A 20 -7.06 15.48 9.35
N ASN A 21 -6.99 16.05 8.14
CA ASN A 21 -7.66 15.56 6.94
C ASN A 21 -6.68 15.47 5.77
N PRO A 22 -5.77 14.48 5.80
CA PRO A 22 -4.77 14.27 4.77
C PRO A 22 -5.38 13.78 3.46
N VAL A 23 -5.39 14.64 2.44
CA VAL A 23 -5.91 14.33 1.11
C VAL A 23 -4.77 14.32 0.10
N VAL A 24 -4.68 13.24 -0.67
CA VAL A 24 -3.69 13.11 -1.73
C VAL A 24 -4.34 12.94 -3.08
N ILE A 25 -3.59 13.30 -4.12
CA ILE A 25 -3.93 13.09 -5.53
C ILE A 25 -2.82 12.23 -6.14
N ALA A 26 -3.20 11.07 -6.65
CA ALA A 26 -2.37 10.24 -7.49
C ALA A 26 -2.66 10.54 -8.96
N LYS A 27 -1.61 10.81 -9.74
CA LYS A 27 -1.73 10.97 -11.20
C LYS A 27 -0.73 10.09 -11.91
N GLY A 28 -1.15 9.48 -13.00
CA GLY A 28 -0.29 8.55 -13.70
C GLY A 28 -0.95 7.91 -14.92
N VAL A 29 -0.40 6.76 -15.28
CA VAL A 29 -0.82 5.94 -16.41
C VAL A 29 -1.13 4.54 -15.88
N ASP A 30 -2.26 3.96 -16.30
CA ASP A 30 -2.69 2.61 -15.92
C ASP A 30 -1.94 1.52 -16.72
N GLU A 31 -2.22 0.26 -16.40
CA GLU A 31 -1.65 -0.91 -17.08
C GLU A 31 -1.93 -0.99 -18.59
N ASN A 32 -2.88 -0.20 -19.11
CA ASN A 32 -3.26 -0.13 -20.52
C ASN A 32 -2.70 1.12 -21.23
N GLY A 33 -1.91 1.95 -20.55
CA GLY A 33 -1.37 3.18 -21.13
C GLY A 33 -2.33 4.37 -21.06
N LYS A 34 -3.43 4.29 -20.31
CA LYS A 34 -4.41 5.38 -20.17
C LYS A 34 -4.10 6.24 -18.95
N GLU A 35 -4.17 7.55 -19.13
CA GLU A 35 -4.00 8.51 -18.03
C GLU A 35 -5.13 8.41 -17.00
N PHE A 36 -4.77 8.55 -15.72
CA PHE A 36 -5.71 8.61 -14.62
C PHE A 36 -5.32 9.67 -13.58
N GLU A 37 -6.33 10.09 -12.82
CA GLU A 37 -6.20 10.93 -11.63
C GLU A 37 -7.17 10.40 -10.57
N GLU A 38 -6.64 10.05 -9.41
CA GLU A 38 -7.41 9.56 -8.26
C GLU A 38 -7.12 10.46 -7.05
N LYS A 39 -8.19 10.93 -6.40
CA LYS A 39 -8.10 11.68 -5.14
C LYS A 39 -8.57 10.78 -4.02
N SER A 40 -7.77 10.67 -2.96
CA SER A 40 -8.06 9.79 -1.84
C SER A 40 -7.71 10.49 -0.53
N ASN A 41 -8.57 10.35 0.48
CA ASN A 41 -8.30 10.75 1.85
C ASN A 41 -7.62 9.59 2.57
N ILE A 42 -6.47 9.83 3.22
CA ILE A 42 -5.71 8.75 3.87
C ILE A 42 -6.51 8.12 5.01
N ASN A 43 -7.36 8.89 5.69
CA ASN A 43 -8.19 8.40 6.80
C ASN A 43 -9.28 7.41 6.33
N ASP A 44 -9.70 7.51 5.07
CA ASP A 44 -10.80 6.70 4.52
C ASP A 44 -10.30 5.37 3.90
N ILE A 45 -8.98 5.15 3.87
CA ILE A 45 -8.40 3.95 3.26
C ILE A 45 -8.72 2.70 4.08
N ASN A 46 -9.46 1.79 3.46
CA ASN A 46 -9.77 0.49 4.03
C ASN A 46 -8.72 -0.56 3.62
N LEU A 47 -7.80 -0.91 4.51
CA LEU A 47 -6.76 -1.92 4.26
C LEU A 47 -7.29 -3.33 3.94
N ARG A 48 -8.57 -3.62 4.24
CA ARG A 48 -9.20 -4.90 3.85
C ARG A 48 -9.85 -4.86 2.46
N ASN A 49 -9.84 -3.71 1.80
CA ASN A 49 -10.32 -3.52 0.45
C ASN A 49 -9.62 -2.29 -0.15
N ALA A 50 -8.32 -2.39 -0.45
CA ALA A 50 -7.50 -1.27 -0.90
C ALA A 50 -6.98 -1.47 -2.32
N SER A 51 -6.91 -0.39 -3.10
CA SER A 51 -6.20 -0.35 -4.38
C SER A 51 -4.69 -0.20 -4.18
N TYR A 52 -3.90 -0.51 -5.21
CA TYR A 52 -2.45 -0.30 -5.15
C TYR A 52 -2.08 1.19 -4.94
N VAL A 53 -2.89 2.10 -5.47
CA VAL A 53 -2.73 3.55 -5.31
C VAL A 53 -2.98 3.97 -3.86
N GLU A 54 -4.08 3.51 -3.25
CA GLU A 54 -4.40 3.79 -1.85
C GLU A 54 -3.32 3.24 -0.91
N MET A 55 -2.88 2.00 -1.12
CA MET A 55 -1.80 1.40 -0.32
C MET A 55 -0.50 2.21 -0.43
N SER A 56 -0.15 2.67 -1.63
CA SER A 56 1.03 3.51 -1.88
C SER A 56 0.90 4.91 -1.26
N ALA A 57 -0.30 5.49 -1.27
CA ALA A 57 -0.60 6.76 -0.62
C ALA A 57 -0.41 6.68 0.89
N LEU A 58 -0.91 5.61 1.50
CA LEU A 58 -0.75 5.35 2.92
C LEU A 58 0.72 5.12 3.28
N GLU A 59 1.47 4.37 2.47
CA GLU A 59 2.92 4.19 2.65
C GLU A 59 3.68 5.53 2.61
N ALA A 60 3.34 6.39 1.64
CA ALA A 60 3.96 7.71 1.47
C ALA A 60 3.65 8.65 2.63
N TYR A 61 2.41 8.64 3.14
CA TYR A 61 1.97 9.52 4.22
C TYR A 61 2.63 9.19 5.56
N TYR A 62 2.63 7.92 5.97
CA TYR A 62 3.20 7.52 7.27
C TYR A 62 4.73 7.42 7.28
N ASN A 63 5.38 7.82 6.18
CA ASN A 63 6.81 7.66 5.94
C ASN A 63 7.27 6.26 6.37
N VAL A 64 6.51 5.24 5.96
CA VAL A 64 6.76 3.85 6.31
C VAL A 64 8.19 3.55 5.87
N ASP A 65 9.06 3.32 6.85
CA ASP A 65 10.50 3.20 6.63
C ASP A 65 10.75 2.11 5.59
N LYS A 66 11.17 2.53 4.39
CA LYS A 66 11.36 1.67 3.23
C LYS A 66 12.61 0.79 3.34
N GLY A 67 13.42 0.95 4.39
CA GLY A 67 14.63 0.16 4.58
C GLY A 67 15.45 0.03 3.29
N ASN A 68 16.23 -1.03 3.16
CA ASN A 68 16.92 -1.40 1.91
C ASN A 68 16.22 -2.53 1.15
N SER A 69 14.93 -2.80 1.42
CA SER A 69 14.24 -4.00 0.91
C SER A 69 13.27 -3.69 -0.23
N LEU A 70 13.44 -4.38 -1.35
CA LEU A 70 12.57 -4.30 -2.53
C LEU A 70 11.16 -4.81 -2.18
N SER A 71 10.20 -3.88 -2.11
CA SER A 71 8.75 -4.03 -1.91
C SER A 71 8.28 -4.49 -0.51
N TYR A 72 7.41 -3.66 0.11
CA TYR A 72 6.81 -3.88 1.44
C TYR A 72 5.53 -4.69 1.42
N PHE A 73 4.89 -4.75 0.26
CA PHE A 73 3.62 -5.43 0.09
C PHE A 73 3.82 -6.93 -0.16
N PRO A 74 2.85 -7.77 0.22
CA PRO A 74 2.82 -9.17 -0.20
C PRO A 74 2.95 -9.28 -1.71
N GLN A 75 3.65 -10.31 -2.20
CA GLN A 75 3.94 -10.49 -3.62
C GLN A 75 2.71 -10.41 -4.53
N GLU A 76 1.55 -10.80 -4.01
CA GLU A 76 0.24 -10.74 -4.67
C GLU A 76 -0.16 -9.33 -5.11
N THR A 77 0.32 -8.27 -4.45
CA THR A 77 0.00 -6.89 -4.86
C THR A 77 0.83 -6.43 -6.07
N GLY A 78 1.89 -7.16 -6.40
CA GLY A 78 2.79 -6.84 -7.51
C GLY A 78 2.12 -6.93 -8.88
N CYS A 79 1.00 -7.66 -8.98
CA CYS A 79 0.25 -7.84 -10.23
C CYS A 79 -1.07 -7.07 -10.29
N MET A 80 -1.34 -6.16 -9.35
CA MET A 80 -2.58 -5.37 -9.33
C MET A 80 -2.59 -4.29 -10.43
N GLY A 81 -3.65 -4.25 -11.23
CA GLY A 81 -3.99 -3.10 -12.08
C GLY A 81 -4.54 -1.92 -11.28
N LEU A 82 -4.82 -0.81 -11.96
CA LEU A 82 -5.33 0.43 -11.34
C LEU A 82 -6.60 0.19 -10.51
N ASN A 83 -7.52 -0.63 -11.04
CA ASN A 83 -8.84 -0.86 -10.45
C ASN A 83 -8.91 -2.11 -9.57
N ASP A 84 -7.83 -2.89 -9.48
CA ASP A 84 -7.80 -4.06 -8.62
C ASP A 84 -7.78 -3.64 -7.16
N ARG A 85 -8.45 -4.42 -6.32
CA ARG A 85 -8.49 -4.22 -4.87
C ARG A 85 -8.22 -5.52 -4.15
N CYS A 86 -7.57 -5.44 -2.99
CA CYS A 86 -7.26 -6.60 -2.17
C CYS A 86 -7.50 -6.35 -0.67
N ASP A 87 -7.60 -7.45 0.08
CA ASP A 87 -7.46 -7.40 1.54
C ASP A 87 -5.98 -7.53 1.89
N LEU A 88 -5.30 -6.39 2.03
CA LEU A 88 -3.87 -6.33 2.32
C LEU A 88 -3.53 -7.03 3.65
N ILE A 89 -4.39 -6.91 4.65
CA ILE A 89 -4.21 -7.55 5.96
C ILE A 89 -4.21 -9.07 5.81
N SER A 90 -5.20 -9.61 5.10
CA SER A 90 -5.29 -11.04 4.84
C SER A 90 -4.12 -11.55 3.99
N SER A 91 -3.65 -10.76 3.00
CA SER A 91 -2.45 -11.11 2.22
C SER A 91 -1.18 -11.15 3.09
N PHE A 92 -1.02 -10.26 4.07
CA PHE A 92 0.07 -10.34 5.04
C PHE A 92 -0.04 -11.58 5.94
N GLU A 93 -1.22 -11.83 6.51
CA GLU A 93 -1.46 -13.00 7.37
C GLU A 93 -1.10 -14.31 6.65
N LYS A 94 -1.49 -14.42 5.37
CA LYS A 94 -1.18 -15.57 4.52
C LYS A 94 0.33 -15.75 4.32
N VAL A 95 1.06 -14.71 3.90
CA VAL A 95 2.52 -14.84 3.66
C VAL A 95 3.28 -15.11 4.96
N ILE A 96 2.85 -14.54 6.10
CA ILE A 96 3.42 -14.81 7.42
C ILE A 96 3.23 -16.30 7.78
N GLN A 97 2.04 -16.86 7.57
CA GLN A 97 1.77 -18.27 7.81
C GLN A 97 2.62 -19.18 6.91
N ASP A 98 2.78 -18.84 5.63
CA ASP A 98 3.57 -19.62 4.70
C ASP A 98 5.07 -19.57 5.04
N MET A 99 5.60 -18.41 5.39
CA MET A 99 6.99 -18.29 5.84
C MET A 99 7.26 -19.10 7.12
N ASN A 100 6.30 -19.13 8.06
CA ASN A 100 6.37 -19.96 9.25
C ASN A 100 6.43 -21.46 8.91
N LYS A 101 5.56 -21.94 8.01
CA LYS A 101 5.55 -23.36 7.58
C LYS A 101 6.84 -23.77 6.88
N LEU A 102 7.46 -22.86 6.14
CA LEU A 102 8.72 -23.08 5.44
C LEU A 102 9.95 -22.96 6.36
N GLY A 103 9.78 -22.64 7.65
CA GLY A 103 10.89 -22.38 8.58
C GLY A 103 11.69 -21.12 8.25
N ARG A 104 11.13 -20.20 7.46
CA ARG A 104 11.76 -18.94 7.02
C ARG A 104 11.43 -17.82 7.99
N TYR A 105 11.84 -17.98 9.26
CA TYR A 105 11.46 -17.09 10.35
C TYR A 105 11.92 -15.63 10.17
N ASP A 106 13.07 -15.40 9.53
CA ASP A 106 13.54 -14.04 9.22
C ASP A 106 12.57 -13.30 8.30
N LEU A 107 12.06 -13.99 7.26
CA LEU A 107 11.06 -13.43 6.35
C LEU A 107 9.69 -13.28 7.02
N GLN A 108 9.31 -14.23 7.87
CA GLN A 108 8.10 -14.11 8.68
C GLN A 108 8.13 -12.84 9.53
N MET A 109 9.23 -12.62 10.27
CA MET A 109 9.41 -11.44 11.11
C MET A 109 9.43 -10.14 10.30
N PHE A 110 10.02 -10.17 9.10
CA PHE A 110 9.95 -9.04 8.16
C PHE A 110 8.50 -8.70 7.79
N TYR A 111 7.70 -9.67 7.35
CA TYR A 111 6.30 -9.42 6.99
C TYR A 111 5.43 -9.03 8.19
N MET A 112 5.68 -9.59 9.38
CA MET A 112 4.99 -9.19 10.62
C MET A 112 5.28 -7.72 10.97
N ARG A 113 6.53 -7.27 10.85
CA ARG A 113 6.90 -5.86 11.10
C ARG A 113 6.19 -4.93 10.11
N ASN A 114 6.18 -5.27 8.82
CA ASN A 114 5.50 -4.48 7.81
C ASN A 114 3.99 -4.40 8.06
N MET A 115 3.33 -5.53 8.31
CA MET A 115 1.90 -5.58 8.64
C MET A 115 1.56 -4.68 9.83
N ASN A 116 2.35 -4.74 10.92
CA ASN A 116 2.14 -3.91 12.09
C ASN A 116 2.28 -2.40 11.80
N THR A 117 3.18 -2.01 10.90
CA THR A 117 3.28 -0.61 10.48
C THR A 117 1.98 -0.12 9.84
N TYR A 118 1.37 -0.92 8.95
CA TYR A 118 0.10 -0.57 8.31
C TYR A 118 -1.08 -0.57 9.30
N LEU A 119 -1.14 -1.53 10.23
CA LEU A 119 -2.16 -1.55 11.29
C LEU A 119 -2.07 -0.32 12.20
N ASN A 120 -0.84 0.04 12.61
CA ASN A 120 -0.60 1.21 13.44
C ASN A 120 -0.97 2.50 12.71
N ALA A 121 -0.60 2.61 11.44
CA ALA A 121 -1.01 3.70 10.55
C ALA A 121 -2.54 3.84 10.50
N SER A 122 -3.27 2.76 10.22
CA SER A 122 -4.74 2.77 10.16
C SER A 122 -5.41 3.06 11.51
N SER A 123 -4.74 2.77 12.63
CA SER A 123 -5.29 3.00 13.98
C SER A 123 -5.16 4.44 14.49
N LYS A 124 -4.23 5.25 13.95
CA LYS A 124 -3.92 6.60 14.47
C LYS A 124 -5.02 7.63 14.25
N HIS A 125 -6.03 7.33 13.44
CA HIS A 125 -7.10 8.26 13.06
C HIS A 125 -8.51 7.70 13.29
N LYS A 126 -8.65 6.69 14.17
CA LYS A 126 -9.95 6.17 14.63
C LYS A 126 -10.35 6.70 15.99
#